data_AF-A0A8T2PIV4-F1
#
_entry.id   AF-A0A8T2PIV4-F1
#
_cell.length_a   1.000
_cell.length_b   1.000
_cell.length_c   1.000
_cell.angle_alpha   90.00
_cell.angle_beta   90.00
_cell.angle_gamma   90.00
#
_symmetry.space_group_name_H-M   'P 1'
#
loop_
_entity.id
_entity.type
_entity.pdbx_description
1 polymer ?
#
loop_
_entity_poly.entity_id
_entity_poly.type
_entity_poly.pdbx_seq_one_letter_code
_entity_poly.pdbx_strand_id
1 'polypeptide(L)'
;MQGQVTVYEVFEELLLDADYSVNAGSWMWLSCSAFFQQFFHCYCPVGFGRRTDPSGDYIRRYIPKLKDYPNRYIYEPWNAPESVQKAANCIVGVDYPKPMINHAEGSRLNIERMKQIYQQLSHYKGLSECLWLTVALRCVLTSR
;
A
#
# COMPACT_ATOMS: atom_id res chain seq x y z
N MET A 1 8.13 -16.51 17.23
CA MET A 1 8.00 -15.87 15.91
C MET A 1 6.55 -15.44 15.77
N GLN A 2 6.21 -14.17 15.99
CA GLN A 2 4.86 -13.70 15.67
C GLN A 2 4.69 -13.83 14.15
N GLY A 3 3.83 -14.77 13.74
CA GLY A 3 3.50 -14.99 12.34
C GLY A 3 2.91 -13.72 11.77
N GLN A 4 3.63 -13.10 10.84
CA GLN A 4 3.18 -11.89 10.18
C GLN A 4 2.15 -12.30 9.14
N VAL A 5 0.87 -12.08 9.44
CA VAL A 5 -0.23 -12.32 8.49
C VAL A 5 -0.01 -11.42 7.27
N THR A 6 0.02 -12.03 6.09
CA THR A 6 0.19 -11.33 4.82
C THR A 6 -1.16 -10.78 4.35
N VAL A 7 -1.13 -9.70 3.57
CA VAL A 7 -2.38 -9.10 3.03
C VAL A 7 -3.10 -10.06 2.06
N TYR A 8 -2.33 -10.97 1.43
CA TYR A 8 -2.87 -12.05 0.61
C TYR A 8 -3.77 -13.00 1.43
N GLU A 9 -3.28 -13.50 2.57
CA GLU A 9 -4.03 -14.41 3.44
C GLU A 9 -5.31 -13.76 3.98
N VAL A 10 -5.27 -12.46 4.32
CA VAL A 10 -6.46 -11.72 4.78
C VAL A 10 -7.54 -11.67 3.69
N PHE A 11 -7.15 -11.46 2.44
CA PHE A 11 -8.09 -11.41 1.32
C PHE A 11 -8.61 -12.80 0.97
N GLU A 12 -7.78 -13.83 1.04
CA GLU A 12 -8.20 -15.22 0.84
C GLU A 12 -9.26 -15.65 1.87
N GLU A 13 -9.19 -15.16 3.11
CA GLU A 13 -10.17 -15.46 4.16
C GLU A 13 -11.49 -14.68 4.00
N LEU A 14 -11.43 -13.38 3.67
CA LEU A 14 -12.56 -12.47 3.84
C LEU A 14 -13.25 -12.04 2.54
N LEU A 15 -12.57 -12.13 1.39
CA LEU A 15 -13.08 -11.60 0.13
C LEU A 15 -13.90 -12.69 -0.59
N LEU A 16 -15.17 -12.39 -0.88
CA LEU A 16 -16.12 -13.35 -1.45
C LEU A 16 -15.76 -13.83 -2.86
N ASP A 17 -15.05 -13.02 -3.64
CA ASP A 17 -14.61 -13.32 -5.00
C ASP A 17 -13.10 -13.60 -5.09
N ALA A 18 -12.43 -13.84 -3.96
CA ALA A 18 -11.03 -14.23 -3.97
C ALA A 18 -10.85 -15.65 -4.50
N ASP A 19 -10.44 -15.78 -5.77
CA ASP A 19 -9.77 -16.96 -6.25
C ASP A 19 -8.24 -16.85 -6.09
N TYR A 20 -7.57 -17.99 -5.96
CA TYR A 20 -6.14 -18.07 -5.72
C TYR A 20 -5.31 -17.27 -6.75
N SER A 21 -5.64 -17.42 -8.04
CA SER A 21 -4.86 -16.86 -9.14
C SER A 21 -5.06 -15.36 -9.26
N VAL A 22 -6.30 -14.87 -9.22
CA VAL A 22 -6.62 -13.45 -9.31
C VAL A 22 -6.17 -12.72 -8.05
N ASN A 23 -6.33 -13.30 -6.86
CA ASN A 23 -5.85 -12.67 -5.61
C ASN A 23 -4.32 -12.53 -5.63
N ALA A 24 -3.58 -13.61 -5.91
CA ALA A 24 -2.12 -13.56 -5.99
C ALA A 24 -1.63 -12.60 -7.09
N GLY A 25 -2.22 -12.68 -8.28
CA GLY A 25 -1.89 -11.82 -9.41
C GLY A 25 -2.12 -10.34 -9.12
N SER A 26 -3.28 -10.00 -8.56
CA SER A 26 -3.66 -8.64 -8.18
C SER A 26 -2.72 -8.05 -7.14
N TRP A 27 -2.36 -8.80 -6.10
CA TRP A 27 -1.44 -8.33 -5.07
C TRP A 27 -0.03 -8.10 -5.62
N MET A 28 0.50 -9.03 -6.41
CA MET A 28 1.81 -8.87 -7.06
C MET A 28 1.85 -7.68 -8.03
N TRP A 29 0.73 -7.42 -8.72
CA TRP A 29 0.59 -6.30 -9.65
C TRP A 29 0.56 -4.96 -8.91
N LEU A 30 -0.29 -4.83 -7.88
CA LEU A 30 -0.44 -3.59 -7.09
C LEU A 30 0.82 -3.25 -6.28
N SER A 31 1.54 -4.24 -5.76
CA SER A 31 2.77 -4.03 -4.99
C SER A 31 3.99 -3.70 -5.84
N CYS A 32 3.83 -3.59 -7.17
CA CYS A 32 4.93 -3.44 -8.14
C CYS A 32 5.95 -4.59 -8.05
N SER A 33 5.51 -5.81 -7.75
CA SER A 33 6.40 -6.96 -7.60
C SER A 33 6.52 -7.78 -8.89
N ALA A 34 5.50 -7.75 -9.76
CA ALA A 34 5.49 -8.49 -11.02
C ALA A 34 4.76 -7.74 -12.14
N PHE A 35 4.74 -8.34 -13.35
CA PHE A 35 4.00 -7.89 -14.53
C PHE A 35 4.45 -6.54 -15.15
N PHE A 36 5.69 -6.14 -14.89
CA PHE A 36 6.39 -5.04 -15.56
C PHE A 36 5.71 -3.66 -15.47
N GLN A 37 4.83 -3.46 -14.49
CA GLN A 37 4.19 -2.16 -14.23
C GLN A 37 4.83 -1.50 -13.01
N GLN A 38 5.27 -0.24 -13.18
CA GLN A 38 5.87 0.57 -12.11
C GLN A 38 4.87 1.64 -11.67
N PHE A 39 4.39 1.54 -10.43
CA PHE A 39 3.57 2.60 -9.83
C PHE A 39 4.44 3.55 -9.03
N PHE A 40 4.46 4.82 -9.46
CA PHE A 40 5.18 5.89 -8.76
C PHE A 40 4.29 6.69 -7.82
N HIS A 41 3.00 6.36 -7.73
CA HIS A 41 2.03 7.08 -6.92
C HIS A 41 1.42 6.17 -5.86
N CYS A 42 1.57 6.56 -4.60
CA CYS A 42 0.91 5.93 -3.47
C CYS A 42 -0.39 6.67 -3.17
N TYR A 43 -1.50 5.95 -3.02
CA TYR A 43 -2.77 6.57 -2.66
C TYR A 43 -2.71 7.20 -1.27
N CYS A 44 -3.14 8.46 -1.19
CA CYS A 44 -3.33 9.13 0.09
C CYS A 44 -4.58 8.56 0.79
N PRO A 45 -4.47 7.95 1.99
CA PRO A 45 -5.59 7.32 2.67
C PRO A 45 -6.68 8.33 3.07
N VAL A 46 -6.32 9.60 3.26
CA VAL A 46 -7.27 10.69 3.55
C VAL A 46 -7.86 11.24 2.25
N GLY A 47 -7.01 11.62 1.30
CA GLY A 47 -7.42 12.33 0.10
C GLY A 47 -8.23 11.46 -0.87
N PHE A 48 -7.91 10.17 -0.99
CA PHE A 48 -8.67 9.26 -1.85
C PHE A 48 -10.09 9.05 -1.33
N GLY A 49 -10.24 8.82 -0.01
CA GLY A 49 -11.54 8.70 0.63
C GLY A 49 -12.39 9.96 0.44
N ARG A 50 -11.85 11.14 0.75
CA ARG A 50 -12.55 12.42 0.61
C ARG A 50 -13.03 12.72 -0.81
N ARG A 51 -12.24 12.36 -1.82
CA ARG A 51 -12.62 12.56 -3.23
C ARG A 51 -13.71 11.59 -3.67
N THR A 52 -13.71 10.37 -3.14
CA THR A 52 -14.65 9.31 -3.51
C THR A 52 -16.00 9.51 -2.82
N ASP A 53 -15.99 9.89 -1.55
CA ASP A 53 -17.17 10.12 -0.74
C ASP A 53 -17.00 11.42 0.09
N PRO A 54 -17.38 12.59 -0.46
CA PRO A 54 -17.22 13.86 0.25
C PRO A 54 -18.09 14.00 1.52
N SER A 55 -19.21 13.28 1.63
CA SER A 55 -20.06 13.29 2.83
C SER A 55 -19.50 12.41 3.94
N GLY A 56 -18.74 11.38 3.58
CA GLY A 56 -18.17 10.40 4.49
C GLY A 56 -19.18 9.39 5.00
N ASP A 57 -20.31 9.24 4.31
CA ASP A 57 -21.39 8.31 4.69
C ASP A 57 -20.89 6.86 4.73
N TYR A 58 -19.92 6.51 3.88
CA TYR A 58 -19.23 5.22 3.92
C TYR A 58 -18.54 5.00 5.28
N ILE A 59 -17.80 6.01 5.77
CA ILE A 59 -17.13 5.94 7.07
C ILE A 59 -18.15 5.86 8.19
N ARG A 60 -19.24 6.64 8.15
CA ARG A 60 -20.31 6.58 9.16
C ARG A 60 -20.97 5.20 9.23
N ARG A 61 -21.13 4.55 8.07
CA ARG A 61 -21.73 3.22 7.96
C ARG A 61 -20.83 2.12 8.54
N TYR A 62 -19.55 2.11 8.19
CA TYR A 62 -18.62 1.02 8.56
C TYR A 62 -17.83 1.29 9.84
N ILE A 63 -17.73 2.54 10.30
CA ILE A 63 -17.09 2.92 11.57
C ILE A 63 -18.09 3.75 12.40
N PRO A 64 -19.06 3.11 13.07
CA PRO A 64 -20.13 3.81 13.79
C PRO A 64 -19.63 4.76 14.88
N LYS A 65 -18.43 4.54 15.43
CA LYS A 65 -17.80 5.44 16.40
C LYS A 65 -17.53 6.85 15.85
N LEU A 66 -17.36 6.99 14.53
CA LEU A 66 -17.11 8.26 13.86
C LEU A 66 -18.39 8.86 13.26
N LYS A 67 -19.57 8.27 13.50
CA LYS A 67 -20.84 8.66 12.85
C LYS A 67 -21.26 10.11 13.13
N ASP A 68 -20.79 10.72 14.21
CA ASP A 68 -21.15 12.08 14.63
C ASP A 68 -20.06 13.12 14.30
N TYR A 69 -18.94 12.70 13.71
CA TYR A 69 -17.89 13.63 13.28
C TYR A 69 -18.37 14.52 12.11
N PRO A 70 -18.08 15.83 12.10
CA PRO A 70 -18.38 16.66 10.94
C PRO A 70 -17.63 16.21 9.67
N ASN A 71 -18.22 16.40 8.48
CA ASN A 71 -17.60 16.00 7.20
C ASN A 71 -16.17 16.52 7.03
N ARG A 72 -15.89 17.71 7.57
CA ARG A 72 -14.54 18.32 7.55
C ARG A 72 -13.48 17.43 8.19
N TYR A 73 -13.82 16.67 9.22
CA TYR A 73 -12.88 15.91 10.04
C TYR A 73 -13.02 14.39 9.91
N ILE A 74 -14.05 13.88 9.22
CA ILE A 74 -14.34 12.44 9.18
C ILE A 74 -13.19 11.59 8.62
N TYR A 75 -12.41 12.13 7.67
CA TYR A 75 -11.23 11.46 7.09
C TYR A 75 -9.92 11.73 7.85
N GLU A 76 -9.92 12.70 8.77
CA GLU A 76 -8.76 13.11 9.55
C GLU A 76 -9.17 13.49 10.99
N PRO A 77 -9.80 12.57 11.75
CA PRO A 77 -10.40 12.89 13.04
C PRO A 77 -9.36 13.37 14.08
N TRP A 78 -8.08 12.97 13.92
CA TRP A 78 -6.98 13.44 14.76
C TRP A 78 -6.67 14.93 14.63
N ASN A 79 -7.12 15.58 13.54
CA ASN A 79 -6.99 17.03 13.34
C ASN A 79 -8.22 17.80 13.86
N ALA A 80 -9.24 17.11 14.40
CA ALA A 80 -10.38 17.76 15.01
C ALA A 80 -10.00 18.39 16.37
N PRO A 81 -10.41 19.63 16.66
CA PRO A 81 -10.27 20.21 17.99
C PRO A 81 -10.95 19.35 19.05
N GLU A 82 -10.44 19.38 20.28
CA GLU A 82 -11.00 18.58 21.39
C GLU A 82 -12.50 18.84 21.62
N SER A 83 -12.97 20.07 21.42
CA SER A 83 -14.39 20.42 21.50
C SER A 83 -15.24 19.66 20.47
N VAL A 84 -14.74 19.47 19.25
CA VAL A 84 -15.42 18.70 18.20
C VAL A 84 -15.41 17.21 18.53
N GLN A 85 -14.28 16.69 19.04
CA GLN A 85 -14.18 15.28 19.43
C GLN A 85 -15.15 14.95 20.57
N LYS A 86 -15.26 15.85 21.56
CA LYS A 86 -16.24 15.75 22.66
C LYS A 86 -17.67 15.81 22.16
N ALA A 87 -17.99 16.76 21.26
CA ALA A 87 -19.33 16.87 20.68
C ALA A 87 -19.72 15.62 19.86
N ALA A 88 -18.76 14.97 19.22
CA ALA A 88 -18.95 13.73 18.48
C ALA A 88 -18.88 12.46 19.35
N ASN A 89 -18.74 12.59 20.68
CA ASN A 89 -18.64 11.48 21.64
C ASN A 89 -17.57 10.43 21.27
N CYS A 90 -16.46 10.84 20.67
CA CYS A 90 -15.37 9.93 20.32
C CYS A 90 -14.04 10.68 20.34
N ILE A 91 -13.20 10.36 21.32
CA ILE A 91 -11.89 10.94 21.54
C ILE A 91 -10.80 10.12 20.84
N VAL A 92 -10.01 10.79 19.98
CA VAL A 92 -8.91 10.14 19.26
C VAL A 92 -7.74 9.84 20.20
N GLY A 93 -7.34 8.58 20.24
CA GLY A 93 -6.37 8.01 21.17
C GLY A 93 -7.03 7.21 22.31
N VAL A 94 -8.35 7.30 22.49
CA VAL A 94 -9.12 6.56 23.50
C VAL A 94 -10.16 5.68 22.82
N ASP A 95 -11.15 6.30 22.16
CA ASP A 95 -12.27 5.60 21.54
C ASP A 95 -11.94 5.14 20.12
N TYR A 96 -11.11 5.91 19.42
CA TYR A 96 -10.61 5.66 18.07
C TYR A 96 -9.09 5.86 18.03
N PRO A 97 -8.29 4.98 17.41
CA PRO A 97 -6.84 5.08 17.47
C PRO A 97 -6.29 6.31 16.74
N LYS A 98 -5.13 6.79 17.19
CA LYS A 98 -4.32 7.76 16.43
C LYS A 98 -3.76 7.09 15.16
N PRO A 99 -3.46 7.86 14.10
CA PRO A 99 -2.76 7.31 12.93
C PRO A 99 -1.51 6.54 13.34
N MET A 100 -1.40 5.30 12.86
CA MET A 100 -0.26 4.43 13.18
C MET A 100 1.07 4.94 12.58
N ILE A 101 0.98 5.78 11.54
CA ILE A 101 2.10 6.26 10.75
C ILE A 101 1.80 7.67 10.24
N ASN A 102 2.83 8.53 10.18
CA ASN A 102 2.78 9.75 9.39
C ASN A 102 2.84 9.39 7.90
N HIS A 103 1.71 9.50 7.19
CA HIS A 103 1.63 9.10 5.80
C HIS A 103 2.56 9.89 4.87
N ALA A 104 2.75 11.19 5.10
CA ALA A 104 3.62 12.00 4.25
C ALA A 104 5.08 11.54 4.34
N GLU A 105 5.55 11.26 5.54
CA GLU A 105 6.90 10.74 5.75
C GLU A 105 7.04 9.29 5.26
N GLY A 106 6.08 8.43 5.61
CA GLY A 106 6.09 7.02 5.23
C GLY A 106 6.03 6.79 3.73
N SER A 107 5.12 7.48 3.03
CA SER A 107 5.01 7.40 1.57
C SER A 107 6.29 7.89 0.89
N ARG A 108 6.86 9.02 1.33
CA ARG A 108 8.12 9.55 0.79
C ARG A 108 9.26 8.54 0.93
N LEU A 109 9.43 7.96 2.13
CA LEU A 109 10.45 6.95 2.37
C LEU A 109 10.25 5.70 1.51
N ASN A 110 9.01 5.22 1.41
CA ASN A 110 8.71 4.02 0.62
C ASN A 110 8.91 4.24 -0.88
N ILE A 111 8.51 5.40 -1.41
CA ILE A 111 8.75 5.76 -2.82
C ILE A 111 10.25 5.81 -3.10
N GLU A 112 11.05 6.41 -2.21
CA GLU A 112 12.50 6.45 -2.35
C GLU A 112 13.12 5.04 -2.33
N ARG A 113 12.68 4.16 -1.42
CA ARG A 113 13.12 2.76 -1.37
C ARG A 113 12.76 1.99 -2.64
N MET A 114 11.54 2.14 -3.14
CA MET A 114 11.12 1.51 -4.39
C MET A 114 11.99 1.98 -5.56
N LYS A 115 12.28 3.29 -5.63
CA LYS A 115 13.19 3.85 -6.63
C LYS A 115 14.59 3.22 -6.56
N GLN A 116 15.15 3.06 -5.36
CA GLN A 116 16.44 2.41 -5.15
C GLN A 116 16.44 0.94 -5.59
N ILE A 117 15.39 0.18 -5.25
CA ILE A 117 15.23 -1.21 -5.69
C ILE A 117 15.24 -1.29 -7.23
N TYR A 118 14.46 -0.43 -7.89
CA TYR A 118 14.40 -0.41 -9.35
C TYR A 118 15.71 0.03 -10.01
N GLN A 119 16.45 0.96 -9.39
CA GLN A 119 17.81 1.31 -9.83
C GLN A 119 18.74 0.10 -9.74
N GLN A 120 18.73 -0.64 -8.62
CA GLN A 120 19.54 -1.85 -8.46
C GLN A 120 19.18 -2.95 -9.47
N LEU A 121 17.89 -3.15 -9.75
CA LEU A 121 17.44 -4.11 -10.76
C LEU A 121 17.94 -3.77 -12.17
N SER A 122 18.09 -2.49 -12.52
CA SER A 122 18.66 -2.08 -13.81
C SER A 122 20.13 -2.51 -13.95
N HIS A 123 20.91 -2.46 -12.86
CA HIS A 123 22.29 -2.94 -12.85
C HIS A 123 22.37 -4.47 -13.04
N TYR A 124 21.43 -5.23 -12.48
CA TYR A 124 21.34 -6.68 -12.68
C TYR A 124 21.02 -7.06 -14.13
N LYS A 125 20.17 -6.29 -14.83
CA LYS A 125 19.91 -6.53 -16.26
C LYS A 125 21.19 -6.35 -17.11
N GLY A 126 21.98 -5.32 -16.83
CA GLY A 126 23.28 -5.12 -17.50
C GLY A 126 24.31 -6.23 -17.21
N LEU A 127 24.31 -6.78 -15.99
CA LEU A 127 25.11 -7.94 -15.63
C LEU A 127 24.64 -9.22 -16.35
N SER A 128 23.33 -9.38 -16.58
CA SER A 128 22.80 -10.52 -17.34
C SER A 128 23.25 -10.50 -18.80
N GLU A 129 23.30 -9.34 -19.47
CA GLU A 129 23.85 -9.22 -20.83
C GLU A 129 25.34 -9.61 -20.89
N CYS A 130 26.13 -9.20 -19.89
CA CYS A 130 27.52 -9.63 -19.73
C CYS A 130 27.66 -11.15 -19.44
N LEU A 131 26.77 -11.73 -18.64
CA LEU A 131 26.79 -13.15 -18.31
C LEU A 131 26.36 -14.01 -19.50
N TRP A 132 25.37 -13.56 -20.29
CA TRP A 132 24.98 -14.19 -21.56
C TRP A 132 26.14 -14.18 -22.56
N LEU A 133 26.90 -13.10 -22.69
CA LEU A 133 28.12 -13.06 -23.51
C LEU A 133 29.16 -14.08 -23.02
N THR A 134 29.32 -14.25 -21.71
CA THR A 134 30.31 -15.18 -21.14
C THR A 134 29.90 -16.64 -21.31
N VAL A 135 28.60 -16.96 -21.19
CA VAL A 135 28.05 -18.31 -21.43
C VAL A 135 28.01 -18.64 -22.92
N ALA A 136 27.69 -17.68 -23.79
CA ALA A 136 27.72 -17.84 -25.24
C ALA A 136 29.15 -18.08 -25.77
N LEU A 137 30.16 -17.35 -25.28
CA LEU A 137 31.56 -17.59 -25.66
C LEU A 137 32.08 -18.97 -25.21
N ARG A 138 31.62 -19.50 -24.07
CA ARG A 138 31.97 -20.87 -23.65
C ARG A 138 31.35 -21.96 -24.54
N CYS A 139 30.16 -21.74 -25.07
CA CYS A 139 29.55 -22.67 -26.03
C CYS A 139 30.21 -22.63 -27.42
N VAL A 140 30.73 -21.47 -27.85
CA VAL A 140 31.40 -21.35 -29.16
C VAL A 140 32.83 -21.92 -29.13
N LEU A 141 33.52 -21.89 -27.98
CA LEU A 141 34.90 -22.38 -27.85
C LEU A 141 35.03 -23.87 -27.46
N THR A 142 33.93 -24.56 -27.19
CA THR A 142 33.92 -26.01 -26.87
C THR A 142 33.39 -26.89 -28.01
N SER A 143 33.13 -26.30 -29.18
CA SER A 143 32.69 -27.01 -30.40
C SER A 143 33.81 -27.14 -31.45
N ARG A 144 35.04 -27.44 -30.99
CA ARG A 144 36.13 -27.97 -31.83
C ARG A 144 36.78 -29.15 -31.14
#